data_AF-A0A7V0P5G5-F1
#
_entry.id   AF-A0A7V0P5G5-F1
#
_cell.length_a   1.000
_cell.length_b   1.000
_cell.length_c   1.000
_cell.angle_alpha   90.00
_cell.angle_beta   90.00
_cell.angle_gamma   90.00
#
_symmetry.space_group_name_H-M   'P 1'
#
loop_
_entity.id
_entity.type
_entity.pdbx_description
1 polymer ?
#
loop_
_entity_poly.entity_id
_entity_poly.type
_entity_poly.pdbx_seq_one_letter_code
_entity_poly.pdbx_strand_id
1 'polypeptide(L)'
;GMGIMNYVFLEYGPFAGEIRNRNKGAMVVKESCTTVAYALFNLQDRGKLFCDPGTRVYRGQIIGEHCRPQDLVVNPAKGKKLTNMRASGSDENVILTPPTRMNLEECISYINEDELVEVTPKAIRLRK
;
A
#
# COMPACT_ATOMS: atom_id res chain seq x y z
N GLY A 1 4.54 -23.42 4.38
CA GLY A 1 5.38 -22.74 5.38
C GLY A 1 6.22 -23.67 6.24
N MET A 2 6.66 -24.84 5.74
CA MET A 2 7.62 -25.72 6.44
C MET A 2 8.97 -25.79 5.72
N GLY A 3 9.18 -24.96 4.69
CA GLY A 3 10.44 -24.91 3.96
C GLY A 3 11.50 -24.19 4.80
N ILE A 4 12.68 -24.79 4.91
CA ILE A 4 13.87 -24.16 5.52
C ILE A 4 14.76 -23.70 4.36
N MET A 5 15.13 -22.42 4.38
CA MET A 5 16.06 -21.82 3.41
C MET A 5 17.23 -21.22 4.18
N ASN A 6 18.45 -21.62 3.81
CA ASN A 6 19.69 -21.04 4.33
C ASN A 6 20.52 -20.58 3.15
N TYR A 7 21.17 -19.43 3.28
CA TYR A 7 22.13 -18.95 2.28
C TYR A 7 23.36 -18.39 3.00
N VAL A 8 24.51 -18.53 2.37
CA VAL A 8 25.78 -17.92 2.79
C VAL A 8 26.39 -17.29 1.56
N PHE A 9 26.94 -16.09 1.71
CA PHE A 9 27.64 -15.42 0.63
C PHE A 9 28.80 -16.30 0.12
N LEU A 10 28.82 -16.60 -1.17
CA LEU A 10 29.85 -17.43 -1.80
C LEU A 10 31.01 -16.55 -2.29
N GLU A 11 30.77 -15.75 -3.33
CA GLU A 11 31.76 -14.85 -3.94
C GLU A 11 31.07 -13.77 -4.78
N TYR A 12 31.85 -12.78 -5.23
CA TYR A 12 31.41 -11.83 -6.25
C TYR A 12 31.59 -12.45 -7.65
N GLY A 13 30.63 -12.22 -8.54
CA GLY A 13 30.67 -12.69 -9.92
C GLY A 13 30.42 -11.58 -10.94
N PRO A 14 30.46 -11.90 -12.25
CA PRO A 14 30.08 -10.97 -13.31
C PRO A 14 28.66 -10.42 -13.11
N PHE A 15 28.45 -9.16 -13.47
CA PHE A 15 27.15 -8.53 -13.37
C PHE A 15 26.08 -9.29 -14.17
N ALA A 16 25.01 -9.70 -13.49
CA ALA A 16 23.94 -10.52 -14.07
C ALA A 16 22.83 -9.72 -14.78
N GLY A 17 22.98 -8.39 -14.88
CA GLY A 17 21.95 -7.49 -15.39
C GLY A 17 21.14 -6.82 -14.26
N GLU A 18 20.19 -5.97 -14.65
CA GLU A 18 19.32 -5.27 -13.69
C GLU A 18 18.29 -6.21 -13.09
N ILE A 19 18.30 -6.33 -11.76
CA ILE A 19 17.27 -7.05 -11.00
C ILE A 19 16.21 -6.03 -10.59
N ARG A 20 15.02 -6.09 -11.21
CA ARG A 20 13.89 -5.24 -10.84
C ARG A 20 13.15 -5.86 -9.65
N ASN A 21 13.17 -5.18 -8.50
CA ASN A 21 12.46 -5.63 -7.30
C ASN A 21 10.93 -5.55 -7.46
N ARG A 22 10.41 -4.41 -7.93
CA ARG A 22 8.97 -4.16 -8.01
C ARG A 22 8.54 -3.71 -9.40
N ASN A 23 7.57 -4.43 -9.99
CA ASN A 23 6.97 -4.08 -11.29
C ASN A 23 5.69 -3.25 -11.17
N LYS A 24 5.17 -3.08 -9.95
CA LYS A 24 3.93 -2.37 -9.66
C LYS A 24 4.22 -1.00 -9.05
N GLY A 25 3.31 -0.05 -9.22
CA GLY A 25 3.41 1.27 -8.60
C GLY A 25 2.92 1.27 -7.16
N ALA A 26 3.21 2.35 -6.43
CA ALA A 26 2.72 2.60 -5.08
C ALA A 26 1.47 3.49 -5.08
N MET A 27 0.58 3.28 -4.13
CA MET A 27 -0.52 4.21 -3.82
C MET A 27 -0.04 5.22 -2.78
N VAL A 28 0.18 6.47 -3.21
CA VAL A 28 0.79 7.53 -2.40
C VAL A 28 -0.26 8.51 -1.91
N VAL A 29 -0.26 8.81 -0.62
CA VAL A 29 -1.22 9.73 0.00
C VAL A 29 -0.97 11.16 -0.44
N LYS A 30 -2.01 11.81 -0.97
CA LYS A 30 -1.97 13.20 -1.43
C LYS A 30 -1.80 14.21 -0.28
N GLU A 31 -2.59 14.05 0.78
CA GLU A 31 -2.72 14.99 1.90
C GLU A 31 -2.91 14.20 3.20
N SER A 32 -2.37 14.72 4.30
CA SER A 32 -2.48 14.08 5.62
C SER A 32 -3.92 14.03 6.09
N CYS A 33 -4.39 12.84 6.46
CA CYS A 33 -5.79 12.62 6.83
C CYS A 33 -5.96 11.33 7.63
N THR A 34 -7.20 11.04 8.03
CA THR A 34 -7.59 9.74 8.58
C THR A 34 -8.31 8.95 7.49
N THR A 35 -7.92 7.70 7.27
CA THR A 35 -8.52 6.85 6.23
C THR A 35 -9.99 6.58 6.53
N VAL A 36 -10.83 6.61 5.50
CA VAL A 36 -12.28 6.34 5.60
C VAL A 36 -12.62 5.08 4.81
N ALA A 37 -13.45 4.21 5.39
CA ALA A 37 -13.81 2.92 4.78
C ALA A 37 -14.35 3.08 3.35
N TYR A 38 -15.20 4.08 3.11
CA TYR A 38 -15.72 4.37 1.77
C TYR A 38 -14.62 4.72 0.75
N ALA A 39 -13.60 5.49 1.15
CA ALA A 39 -12.49 5.81 0.25
C ALA A 39 -11.65 4.57 -0.03
N LEU A 40 -11.32 3.78 1.01
CA LEU A 40 -10.57 2.55 0.87
C LEU A 40 -11.29 1.51 0.00
N PHE A 41 -12.62 1.44 0.10
CA PHE A 41 -13.45 0.56 -0.73
C PHE A 41 -13.30 0.85 -2.22
N ASN A 42 -13.24 2.12 -2.60
CA ASN A 42 -12.99 2.49 -4.00
C ASN A 42 -11.52 2.30 -4.42
N LEU A 43 -10.59 2.33 -3.46
CA LEU A 43 -9.15 2.18 -3.73
C LEU A 43 -8.73 0.72 -3.85
N GLN A 44 -9.40 -0.22 -3.17
CA GLN A 44 -9.08 -1.65 -3.25
C GLN A 44 -9.29 -2.23 -4.66
N ASP A 45 -10.20 -1.65 -5.46
CA ASP A 45 -10.37 -2.02 -6.88
C ASP A 45 -9.14 -1.68 -7.73
N ARG A 46 -8.29 -0.77 -7.23
CA ARG A 46 -7.06 -0.33 -7.90
C ARG A 46 -5.83 -1.09 -7.42
N GLY A 47 -5.96 -2.00 -6.45
CA GLY A 47 -4.84 -2.80 -5.95
C GLY A 47 -4.95 -3.17 -4.49
N LYS A 48 -3.83 -3.54 -3.87
CA LYS A 48 -3.80 -4.07 -2.50
C LYS A 48 -3.57 -2.94 -1.51
N LEU A 49 -4.34 -2.92 -0.43
CA LEU A 49 -4.20 -1.93 0.64
C LEU A 49 -3.29 -2.46 1.77
N PHE A 50 -2.58 -1.55 2.43
CA PHE A 50 -1.70 -1.84 3.57
C PHE A 50 -2.24 -1.32 4.91
N CYS A 51 -3.31 -0.53 4.89
CA CYS A 51 -3.90 0.09 6.07
C CYS A 51 -5.40 -0.15 6.17
N ASP A 52 -5.90 -0.13 7.41
CA ASP A 52 -7.33 -0.22 7.72
C ASP A 52 -8.00 1.16 7.68
N PRO A 53 -9.35 1.20 7.66
CA PRO A 53 -10.10 2.41 8.00
C PRO A 53 -9.72 2.95 9.37
N GLY A 54 -9.77 4.28 9.55
CA GLY A 54 -9.44 4.95 10.80
C GLY A 54 -7.93 5.13 11.04
N THR A 55 -7.08 4.69 10.12
CA THR A 55 -5.63 4.86 10.19
C THR A 55 -5.26 6.32 9.89
N ARG A 56 -4.46 6.94 10.77
CA ARG A 56 -3.87 8.26 10.50
C ARG A 56 -2.71 8.12 9.51
N VAL A 57 -2.80 8.83 8.40
CA VAL A 57 -1.81 8.80 7.31
C VAL A 57 -1.34 10.22 7.00
N TYR A 58 -0.13 10.33 6.47
CA TYR A 58 0.47 11.61 6.10
C TYR A 58 0.77 11.71 4.60
N ARG A 59 0.92 12.94 4.09
CA ARG A 59 1.29 13.19 2.69
C ARG A 59 2.60 12.49 2.31
N GLY A 60 2.60 11.74 1.22
CA GLY A 60 3.75 10.97 0.76
C GLY A 60 3.84 9.55 1.36
N GLN A 61 3.00 9.22 2.34
CA GLN A 61 2.93 7.86 2.86
C GLN A 61 2.34 6.91 1.79
N ILE A 62 2.92 5.72 1.66
CA ILE A 62 2.42 4.65 0.81
C ILE A 62 1.40 3.82 1.60
N ILE A 63 0.20 3.67 1.06
CA ILE A 63 -0.92 2.98 1.72
C ILE A 63 -1.40 1.73 0.97
N GLY A 64 -0.75 1.40 -0.14
CA GLY A 64 -1.10 0.25 -0.96
C GLY A 64 -0.20 0.07 -2.17
N GLU A 65 -0.34 -1.08 -2.81
CA GLU A 65 0.28 -1.43 -4.08
C GLU A 65 -0.74 -1.23 -5.20
N HIS A 66 -0.40 -0.42 -6.20
CA HIS A 66 -1.22 -0.21 -7.37
C HIS A 66 -1.14 -1.41 -8.33
N CYS A 67 -2.26 -1.74 -8.98
CA CYS A 67 -2.30 -2.85 -9.94
C CYS A 67 -1.50 -2.60 -11.23
N ARG A 68 -1.09 -1.35 -11.49
CA ARG A 68 -0.29 -0.95 -12.66
C ARG A 68 1.09 -0.42 -12.24
N PRO A 69 2.08 -0.36 -13.15
CA PRO A 69 3.45 0.06 -12.84
C PRO A 69 3.60 1.50 -12.37
N GLN A 70 2.73 2.40 -12.81
CA GLN A 70 2.77 3.81 -12.42
C GLN A 70 2.26 4.03 -11.00
N ASP A 71 2.87 4.95 -10.26
CA ASP A 71 2.35 5.36 -8.96
C ASP A 71 0.99 6.05 -9.09
N LEU A 72 0.17 5.90 -8.06
CA LEU A 72 -1.14 6.51 -7.98
C LEU A 72 -1.22 7.41 -6.76
N VAL A 73 -1.35 8.72 -6.97
CA VAL A 73 -1.62 9.66 -5.88
C VAL A 73 -3.10 9.59 -5.50
N VAL A 74 -3.38 9.27 -4.23
CA VAL A 74 -4.73 8.95 -3.74
C VAL A 74 -5.14 9.84 -2.57
N ASN A 75 -6.46 10.06 -2.43
CA ASN A 75 -7.05 10.68 -1.24
C ASN A 75 -7.87 9.62 -0.47
N PRO A 76 -7.33 9.06 0.62
CA PRO A 76 -8.02 8.02 1.39
C PRO A 76 -9.04 8.56 2.40
N ALA A 77 -9.32 9.86 2.39
CA ALA A 77 -10.39 10.50 3.19
C ALA A 77 -11.56 11.01 2.33
N LYS A 78 -11.61 10.63 1.05
CA LYS A 78 -12.69 11.05 0.15
C LYS A 78 -14.03 10.51 0.63
N GLY A 79 -14.93 11.40 1.06
CA GLY A 79 -16.28 11.06 1.49
C GLY A 79 -17.23 10.71 0.33
N LYS A 80 -18.37 10.09 0.69
CA LYS A 80 -19.50 9.83 -0.21
C LYS A 80 -20.17 11.16 -0.57
N LYS A 81 -20.34 11.48 -1.85
CA LYS A 81 -21.13 12.66 -2.27
C LYS A 81 -22.61 12.36 -2.00
N LEU A 82 -23.23 13.12 -1.10
CA LEU A 82 -24.64 12.95 -0.67
C LEU A 82 -25.67 13.30 -1.76
N THR A 83 -25.26 13.78 -2.92
CA THR A 83 -26.17 14.24 -3.99
C THR A 83 -26.94 13.13 -4.71
N ASN A 84 -26.52 11.86 -4.63
CA ASN A 84 -27.18 10.73 -5.29
C ASN A 84 -27.94 9.81 -4.32
N MET A 85 -28.51 10.35 -3.23
CA MET A 85 -29.26 9.56 -2.23
C MET A 85 -30.72 9.27 -2.64
N ARG A 86 -31.18 9.73 -3.81
CA ARG A 86 -32.57 9.59 -4.30
C ARG A 86 -32.78 8.53 -5.40
N ALA A 87 -31.87 7.57 -5.55
CA ALA A 87 -32.09 6.41 -6.42
C ALA A 87 -32.13 5.14 -5.56
N SER A 88 -33.36 4.70 -5.25
CA SER A 88 -33.75 3.31 -4.99
C SER A 88 -32.75 2.39 -4.25
N GLY A 89 -32.94 2.25 -2.93
CA GLY A 89 -33.02 0.94 -2.28
C GLY A 89 -31.78 0.02 -2.24
N SER A 90 -30.56 0.53 -2.34
CA SER A 90 -29.35 -0.30 -2.17
C SER A 90 -28.26 0.48 -1.44
N ASP A 91 -28.26 0.42 -0.10
CA ASP A 91 -27.03 0.68 0.64
C ASP A 91 -26.08 -0.49 0.36
N GLU A 92 -25.13 -0.29 -0.56
CA GLU A 92 -24.04 -1.24 -0.74
C GLU A 92 -23.26 -1.35 0.57
N ASN A 93 -23.26 -2.55 1.15
CA ASN A 93 -22.41 -2.84 2.30
C ASN A 93 -20.95 -2.63 1.91
N VAL A 94 -20.28 -1.72 2.62
CA VAL A 94 -18.86 -1.44 2.40
C VAL A 94 -18.04 -2.62 2.94
N ILE A 95 -17.67 -3.53 2.05
CA ILE A 95 -16.84 -4.71 2.37
C ILE A 95 -15.40 -4.45 1.94
N LEU A 96 -14.48 -4.49 2.89
CA LEU A 96 -13.06 -4.28 2.65
C LEU A 96 -12.31 -5.61 2.69
N THR A 97 -11.44 -5.79 1.70
CA THR A 97 -10.43 -6.83 1.74
C THR A 97 -9.46 -6.53 2.88
N PRO A 98 -9.13 -7.51 3.76
CA PRO A 98 -8.15 -7.30 4.81
C PRO A 98 -6.83 -6.76 4.24
N PRO A 99 -6.23 -5.72 4.85
CA PRO A 99 -5.01 -5.15 4.32
C PRO A 99 -3.84 -6.12 4.44
N THR A 100 -2.93 -6.07 3.49
CA THR A 100 -1.67 -6.82 3.55
C THR A 100 -0.78 -6.19 4.61
N ARG A 101 -0.47 -6.94 5.66
CA ARG A 101 0.47 -6.54 6.70
C ARG A 101 1.86 -6.98 6.29
N MET A 102 2.77 -6.03 6.16
CA MET A 102 4.18 -6.32 5.90
C MET A 102 4.98 -6.22 7.19
N ASN A 103 5.87 -7.18 7.42
CA ASN A 103 6.92 -7.08 8.41
C ASN A 103 8.09 -6.22 7.88
N LEU A 104 9.14 -6.05 8.70
CA LEU A 104 10.29 -5.21 8.32
C LEU A 104 11.01 -5.71 7.07
N GLU A 105 11.25 -7.03 6.96
CA GLU A 105 11.95 -7.63 5.82
C GLU A 105 11.14 -7.50 4.53
N GLU A 106 9.82 -7.71 4.62
CA GLU A 106 8.89 -7.49 3.51
C GLU A 106 8.89 -6.03 3.07
N CYS A 107 8.91 -5.07 4.01
CA CYS A 107 9.02 -3.65 3.70
C CYS A 107 10.34 -3.30 3.00
N ILE A 108 11.48 -3.82 3.49
CA ILE A 108 12.80 -3.60 2.88
C ILE A 108 12.85 -4.20 1.46
N SER A 109 12.23 -5.37 1.27
CA SER A 109 12.15 -6.02 -0.05
C SER A 109 11.20 -5.31 -1.02
N TYR A 110 10.24 -4.53 -0.50
CA TYR A 110 9.20 -3.87 -1.30
C TYR A 110 9.62 -2.52 -1.88
N ILE A 111 10.43 -1.74 -1.15
CA ILE A 111 10.75 -0.36 -1.53
C ILE A 111 11.62 -0.27 -2.79
N ASN A 112 11.40 0.79 -3.56
CA ASN A 112 12.28 1.22 -4.63
C ASN A 112 13.31 2.26 -4.13
N GLU A 113 14.27 2.63 -4.98
CA GLU A 113 15.36 3.58 -4.63
C GLU A 113 14.87 4.97 -4.21
N ASP A 114 13.67 5.37 -4.65
CA ASP A 114 13.04 6.65 -4.32
C ASP A 114 12.06 6.58 -3.14
N GLU A 115 12.06 5.46 -2.40
CA GLU A 115 11.16 5.19 -1.28
C GLU A 115 11.94 4.87 0.00
N LEU A 116 11.29 5.07 1.15
CA LEU A 116 11.88 4.85 2.46
C LEU A 116 10.97 4.01 3.35
N VAL A 117 11.58 3.20 4.21
CA VAL A 117 10.90 2.53 5.33
C VAL A 117 11.07 3.40 6.58
N GLU A 118 9.97 3.95 7.07
CA GLU A 118 9.92 4.64 8.36
C GLU A 118 9.70 3.62 9.48
N VAL A 119 10.66 3.51 10.40
CA VAL A 119 10.61 2.56 11.49
C VAL A 119 10.50 3.28 12.83
N THR A 120 9.51 2.89 13.62
CA THR A 120 9.31 3.32 15.00
C THR A 120 9.04 2.10 15.87
N PRO A 121 9.19 2.16 17.21
CA PRO A 121 8.91 1.03 18.09
C PRO A 121 7.48 0.46 17.99
N LYS A 122 6.53 1.25 17.46
CA LYS A 122 5.11 0.88 17.38
C LYS A 122 4.60 0.70 15.95
N ALA A 123 5.39 1.05 14.93
CA ALA A 123 4.93 1.04 13.55
C ALA A 123 6.09 0.99 12.55
N ILE A 124 5.87 0.24 11.48
CA ILE A 124 6.68 0.25 10.25
C ILE A 124 5.78 0.83 9.16
N ARG A 125 6.27 1.82 8.43
CA ARG A 125 5.51 2.48 7.35
C ARG A 125 6.38 2.67 6.12
N LEU A 126 5.72 2.78 4.99
CA LEU A 126 6.34 3.02 3.70
C LEU A 126 6.04 4.46 3.27
N ARG A 127 7.01 5.13 2.64
CA ARG A 127 6.83 6.49 2.14
C ARG A 127 7.70 6.80 0.93
N LYS A 128 7.29 7.85 0.22
CA LYS A 128 8.05 8.55 -0.80
C LYS A 128 8.47 9.94 -0.29
#